data_AF-A0A1I6Q5L4-F1
#
_entry.id   AF-A0A1I6Q5L4-F1
#
_cell.length_a   1.000
_cell.length_b   1.000
_cell.length_c   1.000
_cell.angle_alpha   90.00
_cell.angle_beta   90.00
_cell.angle_gamma   90.00
#
_symmetry.space_group_name_H-M   'P 1'
#
loop_
_entity.id
_entity.type
_entity.pdbx_description
1 polymer ?
#
loop_
_entity_poly.entity_id
_entity_poly.type
_entity_poly.pdbx_seq_one_letter_code
_entity_poly.pdbx_strand_id
1 'polypeptide(L)' 'MTHKSNDNHQKNTSNESHENVSFNSATDHYRNVMGAPTKRVHMSSLPKPIKWFMYIIYFVAGLAALSILAIIIYQTIT' A
#
# COMPACT_ATOMS: atom_id res chain seq x y z
N MET A 1 -5.35 -47.82 26.26
CA MET A 1 -6.23 -47.38 25.15
C MET A 1 -5.62 -46.13 24.55
N THR A 2 -5.26 -46.21 23.27
CA THR A 2 -4.59 -45.19 22.46
C THR A 2 -5.57 -44.12 22.00
N HIS A 3 -5.14 -42.85 21.98
CA HIS A 3 -5.50 -41.95 20.88
C HIS A 3 -4.30 -41.10 20.49
N LYS A 4 -3.89 -41.28 19.24
CA LYS A 4 -2.83 -40.61 18.49
C LYS A 4 -3.47 -39.38 17.84
N SER A 5 -2.91 -38.19 18.01
CA SER A 5 -3.15 -37.07 17.08
C SER A 5 -1.88 -36.84 16.29
N ASN A 6 -1.96 -37.20 15.01
CA ASN A 6 -0.99 -36.88 13.97
C ASN A 6 -1.25 -35.45 13.51
N ASP A 7 -0.31 -34.53 13.71
CA ASP A 7 -0.27 -33.30 12.92
C ASP A 7 1.13 -33.17 12.32
N ASN A 8 1.34 -33.92 11.23
CA ASN A 8 2.34 -33.60 10.24
C ASN A 8 1.80 -32.41 9.43
N HIS A 9 2.47 -31.26 9.46
CA HIS A 9 2.66 -30.40 8.30
C HIS A 9 4.00 -29.66 8.40
N GLN A 10 5.04 -30.40 8.05
CA GLN A 10 5.99 -30.05 7.00
C GLN A 10 6.42 -28.57 6.88
N LYS A 11 7.59 -28.32 7.46
CA LYS A 11 8.59 -27.33 7.05
C LYS A 11 8.67 -27.22 5.51
N ASN A 12 8.28 -26.07 4.95
CA ASN A 12 8.73 -25.63 3.63
C ASN A 12 9.40 -24.26 3.76
N THR A 13 10.70 -24.31 3.52
CA THR A 13 11.60 -23.18 3.30
C THR A 13 11.25 -22.40 2.03
N SER A 14 11.65 -21.13 2.03
CA SER A 14 11.94 -20.23 0.89
C SER A 14 10.85 -19.23 0.45
N ASN A 15 11.30 -17.97 0.45
CA ASN A 15 10.81 -16.77 -0.24
C ASN A 15 9.92 -15.80 0.54
N GLU A 16 10.55 -14.66 0.86
CA GLU A 16 10.00 -13.33 1.05
C GLU A 16 8.51 -13.18 0.72
N SER A 17 7.68 -13.26 1.73
CA SER A 17 6.45 -12.51 1.76
C SER A 17 6.24 -12.06 3.20
N HIS A 18 6.24 -10.75 3.40
CA HIS A 18 5.60 -10.16 4.58
C HIS A 18 4.12 -10.51 4.49
N GLU A 19 3.79 -11.74 4.86
CA GLU A 19 2.44 -12.17 5.10
C GLU A 19 1.91 -11.26 6.20
N ASN A 20 0.92 -10.46 5.82
CA ASN A 20 0.40 -9.35 6.58
C ASN A 20 -0.35 -9.95 7.78
N VAL A 21 0.41 -10.26 8.84
CA VAL A 21 -0.06 -10.86 10.09
C VAL A 21 -1.14 -9.93 10.61
N SER A 22 -2.40 -10.36 10.50
CA SER A 22 -3.48 -9.57 11.03
C SER A 22 -3.33 -9.56 12.55
N PHE A 23 -3.32 -8.37 13.13
CA PHE A 23 -3.15 -8.19 14.57
C PHE A 23 -4.43 -8.50 15.36
N ASN A 24 -5.54 -8.85 14.69
CA ASN A 24 -6.84 -9.05 15.32
C ASN A 24 -7.71 -10.01 14.50
N SER A 25 -8.33 -10.99 15.17
CA SER A 25 -9.29 -11.94 14.60
C SER A 25 -10.45 -11.26 13.83
N ALA A 26 -10.85 -10.05 14.22
CA ALA A 26 -11.84 -9.28 13.47
C ALA A 26 -11.34 -8.86 12.07
N THR A 27 -10.07 -8.43 11.95
CA THR A 27 -9.48 -8.03 10.66
C THR A 27 -9.31 -9.24 9.73
N ASP A 28 -8.96 -10.41 10.27
CA ASP A 28 -8.93 -11.65 9.50
C ASP A 28 -10.32 -12.11 9.07
N HIS A 29 -11.33 -12.01 9.94
CA HIS A 29 -12.70 -12.35 9.55
C HIS A 29 -13.21 -11.42 8.44
N TYR A 30 -12.97 -10.11 8.53
CA TYR A 30 -13.33 -9.17 7.47
C TYR A 30 -12.57 -9.45 6.16
N ARG A 31 -11.29 -9.80 6.23
CA ARG A 31 -10.51 -10.20 5.03
C ARG A 31 -11.03 -11.50 4.42
N ASN A 32 -11.33 -12.50 5.26
CA ASN A 32 -11.71 -13.83 4.82
C ASN A 32 -13.18 -13.90 4.35
N VAL A 33 -14.08 -13.12 4.95
CA VAL A 33 -15.50 -13.10 4.60
C VAL A 33 -15.83 -12.06 3.52
N MET A 34 -15.19 -10.89 3.52
CA MET A 34 -15.44 -9.84 2.50
C MET A 34 -14.42 -9.84 1.36
N GLY A 35 -13.42 -10.73 1.39
CA GLY A 35 -12.42 -10.85 0.31
C GLY A 35 -11.56 -9.61 0.13
N ALA A 36 -11.28 -8.87 1.21
CA ALA A 36 -10.47 -7.66 1.13
C ALA A 36 -9.06 -8.01 0.63
N PRO A 37 -8.59 -7.40 -0.49
CA PRO A 37 -7.36 -7.82 -1.14
C PRO A 37 -6.15 -7.62 -0.22
N THR A 38 -5.40 -8.70 -0.01
CA THR A 38 -4.19 -8.72 0.82
C THR A 38 -2.93 -8.26 0.08
N LYS A 39 -3.03 -8.11 -1.25
CA LYS A 39 -1.93 -7.70 -2.12
C LYS A 39 -1.72 -6.19 -2.06
N ARG A 40 -0.45 -5.79 -1.92
CA ARG A 40 -0.03 -4.39 -2.07
C ARG A 40 -0.48 -3.90 -3.45
N VAL A 41 -1.21 -2.79 -3.47
CA VAL A 41 -1.77 -2.22 -4.70
C VAL A 41 -0.61 -1.78 -5.59
N HIS A 42 -0.52 -2.37 -6.78
CA HIS A 42 0.44 -1.94 -7.78
C HIS A 42 -0.04 -0.62 -8.38
N MET A 43 0.82 0.41 -8.41
CA MET A 43 0.48 1.73 -8.95
C MET A 43 -0.10 1.65 -10.39
N SER A 44 0.35 0.66 -11.16
CA SER A 44 -0.09 0.39 -12.52
C SER A 44 -1.53 -0.13 -12.63
N SER A 45 -2.05 -0.80 -11.59
CA SER A 45 -3.41 -1.37 -11.57
C SER A 45 -4.48 -0.38 -11.12
N LEU A 46 -4.12 0.88 -10.84
CA LEU A 46 -5.08 1.91 -10.43
C LEU A 46 -6.02 2.27 -11.59
N PRO A 47 -7.32 2.49 -11.31
CA PRO A 47 -8.29 2.88 -12.32
C PRO A 47 -7.96 4.28 -12.88
N LYS A 48 -8.30 4.52 -14.15
CA LYS A 48 -7.98 5.76 -14.88
C LYS A 48 -8.35 7.05 -14.12
N PRO A 49 -9.51 7.15 -13.42
CA PRO A 49 -9.86 8.38 -12.69
C PRO A 49 -8.89 8.71 -11.56
N ILE A 50 -8.43 7.71 -10.80
CA ILE A 50 -7.46 7.91 -9.70
C ILE A 50 -6.12 8.39 -10.26
N LYS A 51 -5.69 7.83 -11.39
CA LYS A 51 -4.46 8.28 -12.06
C LYS A 51 -4.57 9.75 -12.47
N TRP A 52 -5.68 10.15 -13.06
CA TRP A 52 -5.91 11.54 -13.47
C TRP A 52 -5.92 12.52 -12.29
N PHE A 53 -6.55 12.13 -11.19
CA PHE A 53 -6.53 12.91 -9.95
C PHE A 53 -5.11 13.11 -9.42
N MET A 54 -4.28 12.07 -9.42
CA MET A 54 -2.87 12.21 -9.04
C MET A 54 -2.12 13.18 -9.97
N TYR A 55 -2.34 13.10 -11.28
CA TYR A 55 -1.71 14.05 -12.22
C TYR A 55 -2.09 15.50 -11.93
N ILE A 56 -3.35 15.79 -11.58
CA ILE A 56 -3.77 17.15 -11.19
C ILE A 56 -3.05 17.59 -9.93
N ILE A 57 -2.97 16.74 -8.91
CA ILE A 57 -2.25 17.08 -7.68
C ILE A 57 -0.78 17.38 -7.97
N TYR A 58 -0.10 16.53 -8.74
CA TYR A 58 1.29 16.76 -9.12
C TYR A 58 1.47 18.05 -9.92
N PHE A 59 0.54 18.37 -10.81
CA PHE A 59 0.56 19.61 -11.57
C PHE A 59 0.43 20.84 -10.67
N VAL A 60 -0.56 20.85 -9.77
CA VAL A 60 -0.78 21.97 -8.82
C VAL A 60 0.40 22.11 -7.87
N ALA A 61 0.92 20.99 -7.34
CA ALA A 61 2.08 21.00 -6.46
C ALA A 61 3.33 21.52 -7.19
N GLY A 62 3.54 21.14 -8.44
CA GLY A 62 4.63 21.64 -9.28
C GLY A 62 4.53 23.14 -9.54
N LEU A 63 3.34 23.65 -9.86
CA LEU A 63 3.10 25.09 -10.02
C LEU A 63 3.33 25.86 -8.71
N ALA A 64 2.84 25.33 -7.59
CA ALA A 64 3.06 25.94 -6.27
C ALA A 64 4.56 26.02 -5.95
N ALA A 65 5.31 24.93 -6.13
CA ALA A 65 6.74 24.90 -5.91
C ALA A 65 7.50 25.92 -6.79
N LEU A 66 7.16 25.99 -8.08
CA LEU A 66 7.72 26.97 -9.01
C LEU A 66 7.41 28.42 -8.57
N SER A 67 6.18 28.69 -8.13
CA SER A 67 5.78 30.02 -7.67
C SER A 67 6.55 30.46 -6.42
N ILE A 68 6.71 29.56 -5.45
CA ILE A 68 7.48 29.83 -4.22
C ILE A 68 8.94 30.07 -4.57
N LEU A 69 9.52 29.24 -5.45
CA LEU A 69 10.90 29.41 -5.89
C LEU A 69 11.11 30.77 -6.57
N ALA A 70 10.19 31.18 -7.45
CA ALA A 70 10.26 32.48 -8.10
C ALA A 70 10.18 33.65 -7.11
N ILE A 71 9.31 33.56 -6.10
CA ILE A 71 9.20 34.58 -5.03
C ILE A 71 10.50 34.67 -4.22
N ILE A 72 11.08 33.53 -3.83
CA ILE A 72 12.34 33.50 -3.08
C ILE A 72 13.46 34.14 -3.89
N ILE A 73 13.57 33.80 -5.18
CA ILE A 73 14.58 34.39 -6.08
C ILE A 73 14.37 35.90 -6.19
N TYR A 74 13.14 36.35 -6.41
CA TYR A 74 12.82 37.77 -6.50
C TYR A 74 13.21 38.55 -5.23
N GLN A 75 12.90 37.98 -4.06
CA GLN A 75 13.26 38.56 -2.76
C GLN A 75 14.77 38.50 -2.46
N THR A 76 15.49 37.58 -3.09
CA THR A 76 16.95 37.48 -2.95
C THR A 76 17.68 38.52 -3.83
N ILE A 77 17.06 38.90 -4.95
CA ILE A 77 17.63 39.85 -5.91
C ILE A 77 17.29 41.31 -5.56
N THR A 78 16.12 41.54 -4.96
CA THR A 78 15.63 42.86 -4.52
C THR A 78 16.02 43.14 -3.07
#